data_AF-A0A7V3TW33-F1
#
_entry.id   AF-A0A7V3TW33-F1
#
_cell.length_a   1.000
_cell.length_b   1.000
_cell.length_c   1.000
_cell.angle_alpha   90.00
_cell.angle_beta   90.00
_cell.angle_gamma   90.00
#
_symmetry.space_group_name_H-M   'P 1'
#
loop_
_entity.id
_entity.type
_entity.pdbx_description
1 polymer ?
#
loop_
_entity_poly.entity_id
_entity_poly.type
_entity_poly.pdbx_seq_one_letter_code
_entity_poly.pdbx_strand_id
1 'polypeptide(L)'
;MISVVISSMTVLCVAMSVAQQDTGSDSVGLASFGGFQAAISIGPAAAATDPETPPYLAAGPFLVESLLADWYDQQRNRTIPVKVYYPTEHGQPAPGPMPVILFSHGLGGSREAAAYLGRHWASHGYVSIHLQHPGSDESIWRGKGQPMEALREAARNPRAALERIADVRFVLDRLEQLQREPGPLNGRLDLERIGMSGHSFGAHTTLIVAGQVAVLPGGREISQADPRIKAAVVLSPPVPQQPGQREKAFRKIAIPCFYMTGTEDDSPIGETREEDRRVPFDLSADLAIAIW
;
A
#
# COMPACT_ATOMS: atom_id res chain seq x y z
N MET A 1 -19.67 16.10 -13.49
CA MET A 1 -19.77 15.85 -12.04
C MET A 1 -20.65 14.62 -11.87
N ILE A 2 -20.05 13.45 -11.68
CA ILE A 2 -20.77 12.21 -11.39
C ILE A 2 -20.43 11.90 -9.93
N SER A 3 -21.38 12.13 -9.02
CA SER A 3 -21.29 11.72 -7.62
C SER A 3 -21.69 10.24 -7.54
N VAL A 4 -20.78 9.38 -7.10
CA VAL A 4 -21.12 8.03 -6.67
C VAL A 4 -21.02 8.03 -5.15
N VAL A 5 -22.18 8.11 -4.48
CA VAL A 5 -22.31 8.03 -3.03
C VAL A 5 -22.30 6.55 -2.65
N ILE A 6 -21.26 6.10 -1.94
CA ILE A 6 -21.25 4.77 -1.32
C ILE A 6 -21.31 4.97 0.19
N SER A 7 -22.44 4.59 0.78
CA SER A 7 -22.75 4.78 2.20
C SER A 7 -21.94 3.87 3.14
N SER A 8 -21.51 4.45 4.25
CA SER A 8 -20.49 4.00 5.20
C SER A 8 -20.80 2.72 5.99
N MET A 9 -22.04 2.23 6.01
CA MET A 9 -22.39 1.00 6.75
C MET A 9 -22.06 -0.30 6.00
N THR A 10 -21.81 -0.25 4.68
CA THR A 10 -21.53 -1.46 3.89
C THR A 10 -20.05 -1.89 3.98
N VAL A 11 -19.12 -0.97 4.25
CA VAL A 11 -17.67 -1.26 4.20
C VAL A 11 -17.19 -2.04 5.42
N LEU A 12 -17.73 -1.78 6.62
CA LEU A 12 -17.34 -2.48 7.85
C LEU A 12 -17.96 -3.88 7.95
N CYS A 13 -19.21 -4.05 7.49
CA CYS A 13 -19.88 -5.36 7.47
C CYS A 13 -19.33 -6.30 6.39
N VAL A 14 -18.92 -5.79 5.22
CA VAL A 14 -18.33 -6.62 4.17
C VAL A 14 -16.93 -7.12 4.57
N ALA A 15 -16.12 -6.30 5.24
CA ALA A 15 -14.79 -6.71 5.71
C ALA A 15 -14.84 -7.83 6.77
N MET A 16 -15.87 -7.85 7.62
CA MET A 16 -16.08 -8.92 8.62
C MET A 16 -16.76 -10.16 8.03
N SER A 17 -17.68 -9.99 7.07
CA SER A 17 -18.39 -11.11 6.43
C SER A 17 -17.51 -11.92 5.48
N VAL A 18 -16.55 -11.28 4.79
CA VAL A 18 -15.61 -11.99 3.88
C VAL A 18 -14.60 -12.81 4.69
N ALA A 19 -14.24 -12.38 5.91
CA ALA A 19 -13.35 -13.13 6.79
C ALA A 19 -14.00 -14.40 7.40
N GLN A 20 -15.33 -14.52 7.39
CA GLN A 20 -16.06 -15.68 7.92
C GLN A 20 -16.44 -16.73 6.86
N GLN A 21 -16.36 -16.40 5.56
CA GLN A 21 -16.73 -17.35 4.49
C GLN A 21 -15.57 -18.24 4.01
N ASP A 22 -14.32 -17.92 4.36
CA ASP A 22 -13.13 -18.65 3.90
C ASP A 22 -12.59 -19.72 4.89
N THR A 23 -13.36 -20.07 5.94
CA THR A 23 -13.00 -21.16 6.86
C THR A 23 -13.59 -22.52 6.47
N GLY A 24 -14.02 -22.69 5.22
CA GLY A 24 -14.46 -23.96 4.67
C GLY A 24 -13.29 -24.93 4.55
N SER A 25 -13.32 -25.99 5.35
CA SER A 25 -12.35 -27.07 5.40
C SER A 25 -12.15 -27.75 4.05
N ASP A 26 -10.93 -27.76 3.54
CA ASP A 26 -10.46 -28.82 2.62
C ASP A 26 -9.08 -29.30 3.08
N SER A 27 -9.10 -30.47 3.72
CA SER A 27 -7.93 -31.25 4.09
C SER A 27 -7.37 -31.98 2.88
N VAL A 28 -6.16 -31.66 2.42
CA VAL A 28 -5.36 -32.56 1.57
C VAL A 28 -3.87 -32.46 1.94
N GLY A 29 -3.24 -33.64 2.05
CA GLY A 29 -1.99 -33.90 2.76
C GLY A 29 -0.72 -33.24 2.23
N LEU A 30 0.21 -33.07 3.17
CA LEU A 30 1.59 -32.65 2.96
C LEU A 30 2.40 -33.73 2.23
N ALA A 31 2.98 -33.37 1.09
CA ALA A 31 4.20 -33.97 0.59
C ALA A 31 5.13 -32.86 0.12
N SER A 32 6.23 -32.67 0.85
CA SER A 32 7.24 -31.64 0.62
C SER A 32 8.23 -32.09 -0.45
N PHE A 33 8.35 -31.36 -1.56
CA PHE A 33 9.58 -31.26 -2.36
C PHE A 33 9.58 -29.96 -3.19
N GLY A 34 10.63 -29.13 -3.04
CA GLY A 34 10.97 -28.03 -3.95
C GLY A 34 10.14 -26.75 -3.81
N GLY A 35 10.74 -25.68 -3.27
CA GLY A 35 10.08 -24.40 -3.03
C GLY A 35 9.69 -23.67 -4.32
N PHE A 36 8.41 -23.71 -4.66
CA PHE A 36 7.63 -22.68 -5.36
C PHE A 36 6.16 -22.99 -5.09
N GLN A 37 5.41 -22.09 -4.45
CA GLN A 37 3.95 -22.23 -4.36
C GLN A 37 3.29 -21.73 -5.65
N ALA A 38 2.33 -22.51 -6.14
CA ALA A 38 1.68 -22.33 -7.44
C ALA A 38 1.01 -20.96 -7.59
N ALA A 39 1.17 -20.37 -8.78
CA ALA A 39 0.48 -19.15 -9.19
C ALA A 39 -0.98 -19.46 -9.54
N ILE A 40 -1.92 -18.69 -8.97
CA ILE A 40 -3.32 -18.70 -9.39
C ILE A 40 -3.46 -17.68 -10.51
N SER A 41 -3.75 -18.16 -11.73
CA SER A 41 -4.10 -17.30 -12.87
C SER A 41 -5.60 -16.97 -12.78
N ILE A 42 -5.92 -15.69 -12.60
CA ILE A 42 -7.30 -15.21 -12.68
C ILE A 42 -7.36 -14.31 -13.91
N GLY A 43 -7.88 -14.85 -15.02
CA GLY A 43 -8.16 -14.06 -16.21
C GLY A 43 -9.33 -13.09 -15.94
N PRO A 44 -9.36 -11.91 -16.57
CA PRO A 44 -10.54 -11.07 -16.50
C PRO A 44 -11.69 -11.83 -17.18
N ALA A 45 -12.82 -11.94 -16.50
CA ALA A 45 -14.07 -12.14 -17.22
C ALA A 45 -14.22 -10.94 -18.16
N ALA A 46 -14.32 -11.19 -19.47
CA ALA A 46 -14.55 -10.15 -20.46
C ALA A 46 -15.89 -9.48 -20.15
N ALA A 47 -15.86 -8.41 -19.35
CA ALA A 47 -17.01 -7.57 -19.13
C ALA A 47 -17.23 -6.77 -20.42
N ALA A 48 -18.42 -6.88 -20.99
CA ALA A 48 -18.84 -6.03 -22.09
C ALA A 48 -18.65 -4.56 -21.67
N THR A 49 -17.81 -3.82 -22.38
CA THR A 49 -17.51 -2.43 -22.04
C THR A 49 -18.65 -1.54 -22.52
N ASP A 50 -19.46 -1.05 -21.58
CA ASP A 50 -20.36 0.08 -21.81
C ASP A 50 -19.52 1.29 -22.25
N PRO A 51 -19.79 1.91 -23.42
CA PRO A 51 -19.03 3.05 -23.93
C PRO A 51 -19.07 4.29 -23.02
N GLU A 52 -19.97 4.36 -22.03
CA GLU A 52 -19.96 5.43 -21.01
C GLU A 52 -19.04 5.14 -19.81
N THR A 53 -18.56 3.90 -19.66
CA THR A 53 -17.64 3.54 -18.57
C THR A 53 -16.28 4.18 -18.84
N PRO A 54 -15.77 5.06 -17.95
CA PRO A 54 -14.45 5.63 -18.13
C PRO A 54 -13.41 4.52 -18.31
N PRO A 55 -12.44 4.69 -19.23
CA PRO A 55 -11.54 3.60 -19.61
C PRO A 55 -10.68 3.09 -18.45
N TYR A 56 -10.52 3.89 -17.40
CA TYR A 56 -9.80 3.54 -16.17
C TYR A 56 -10.63 2.74 -15.14
N LEU A 57 -11.92 2.52 -15.35
CA LEU A 57 -12.71 1.61 -14.51
C LEU A 57 -12.57 0.15 -14.95
N ALA A 58 -12.25 -0.09 -16.22
CA ALA A 58 -12.01 -1.43 -16.75
C ALA A 58 -10.61 -1.94 -16.38
N ALA A 59 -10.45 -3.26 -16.36
CA ALA A 59 -9.13 -3.88 -16.34
C ALA A 59 -8.35 -3.47 -17.61
N GLY A 60 -7.04 -3.30 -17.46
CA GLY A 60 -6.16 -3.02 -18.59
C GLY A 60 -5.92 -4.24 -19.47
N PRO A 61 -5.10 -4.10 -20.53
CA PRO A 61 -4.94 -5.11 -21.57
C PRO A 61 -4.13 -6.35 -21.12
N PHE A 62 -3.41 -6.27 -20.01
CA PHE A 62 -2.56 -7.37 -19.54
C PHE A 62 -3.34 -8.34 -18.65
N LEU A 63 -3.04 -9.63 -18.80
CA LEU A 63 -3.35 -10.60 -17.75
C LEU A 63 -2.48 -10.31 -16.53
N VAL A 64 -2.91 -10.75 -15.35
CA VAL A 64 -2.20 -10.50 -14.10
C VAL A 64 -1.91 -11.81 -13.40
N GLU A 65 -0.66 -12.00 -13.03
CA GLU A 65 -0.27 -13.01 -12.05
C GLU A 65 0.19 -12.34 -10.76
N SER A 66 0.23 -13.14 -9.69
CA SER A 66 0.82 -12.70 -8.44
C SER A 66 1.68 -13.77 -7.82
N LEU A 67 2.72 -13.33 -7.12
CA LEU A 67 3.58 -14.19 -6.31
C LEU A 67 3.72 -13.64 -4.89
N LEU A 68 3.95 -14.55 -3.95
CA LEU A 68 4.35 -14.24 -2.59
C LEU A 68 5.86 -14.42 -2.49
N ALA A 69 6.52 -13.48 -1.82
CA ALA A 69 7.94 -13.59 -1.51
C ALA A 69 8.21 -13.05 -0.11
N ASP A 70 9.23 -13.60 0.54
CA ASP A 70 9.69 -13.18 1.84
C ASP A 70 11.14 -12.70 1.68
N TRP A 71 11.35 -11.39 1.67
CA TRP A 71 12.67 -10.81 1.45
C TRP A 71 13.36 -10.54 2.78
N TYR A 72 14.58 -11.06 2.93
CA TYR A 72 15.30 -11.00 4.19
C TYR A 72 16.29 -9.82 4.22
N ASP A 73 16.04 -8.88 5.12
CA ASP A 73 16.94 -7.80 5.48
C ASP A 73 17.98 -8.31 6.47
N GLN A 74 19.16 -8.64 5.95
CA GLN A 74 20.28 -9.15 6.74
C GLN A 74 20.77 -8.12 7.77
N GLN A 75 20.73 -6.83 7.46
CA GLN A 75 21.25 -5.78 8.33
C GLN A 75 20.38 -5.61 9.58
N ARG A 76 19.06 -5.74 9.41
CA ARG A 76 18.08 -5.61 10.50
C ARG A 76 17.63 -6.95 11.07
N ASN A 77 18.13 -8.08 10.55
CA ASN A 77 17.67 -9.43 10.87
C ASN A 77 16.13 -9.53 10.82
N ARG A 78 15.57 -9.14 9.68
CA ARG A 78 14.13 -8.91 9.55
C ARG A 78 13.62 -9.43 8.20
N THR A 79 12.58 -10.24 8.23
CA THR A 79 11.88 -10.69 7.02
C THR A 79 10.79 -9.70 6.65
N ILE A 80 10.74 -9.27 5.39
CA ILE A 80 9.71 -8.41 4.82
C ILE A 80 8.87 -9.24 3.85
N PRO A 81 7.68 -9.72 4.27
CA PRO A 81 6.76 -10.40 3.38
C PRO A 81 6.20 -9.42 2.36
N VAL A 82 6.20 -9.80 1.09
CA VAL A 82 5.60 -9.02 -0.01
C VAL A 82 4.68 -9.87 -0.85
N LYS A 83 3.71 -9.22 -1.49
CA LYS A 83 2.92 -9.79 -2.59
C LYS A 83 3.15 -8.93 -3.83
N VAL A 84 3.58 -9.55 -4.91
CA VAL A 84 3.87 -8.86 -6.17
C VAL A 84 2.79 -9.23 -7.17
N TYR A 85 2.13 -8.23 -7.75
CA TYR A 85 1.26 -8.36 -8.92
C TYR A 85 2.03 -7.86 -10.13
N TYR A 86 2.09 -8.65 -11.20
CA TYR A 86 2.83 -8.29 -12.41
C TYR A 86 2.04 -8.64 -13.67
N PRO A 87 2.22 -7.87 -14.77
CA PRO A 87 1.54 -8.13 -16.01
C PRO A 87 2.11 -9.38 -16.70
N THR A 88 1.25 -10.17 -17.34
CA THR A 88 1.63 -11.35 -18.12
C THR A 88 1.02 -11.32 -19.52
N GLU A 89 1.72 -11.98 -20.45
CA GLU A 89 1.32 -12.19 -21.82
C GLU A 89 1.66 -13.63 -22.20
N HIS A 90 0.70 -14.37 -22.77
CA HIS A 90 0.87 -15.79 -23.14
C HIS A 90 1.43 -16.70 -22.03
N GLY A 91 1.02 -16.45 -20.77
CA GLY A 91 1.45 -17.24 -19.62
C GLY A 91 2.91 -17.02 -19.21
N GLN A 92 3.52 -15.92 -19.67
CA GLN A 92 4.86 -15.48 -19.27
C GLN A 92 4.79 -14.03 -18.78
N PRO A 93 5.75 -13.57 -17.95
CA PRO A 93 5.81 -12.16 -17.59
C PRO A 93 5.89 -11.28 -18.85
N ALA A 94 5.08 -10.23 -18.91
CA ALA A 94 4.99 -9.34 -20.07
C ALA A 94 6.34 -8.61 -20.30
N PRO A 95 6.68 -8.25 -21.55
CA PRO A 95 7.92 -7.51 -21.85
C PRO A 95 8.01 -6.22 -21.02
N GLY A 96 9.13 -6.00 -20.35
CA GLY A 96 9.41 -4.79 -19.56
C GLY A 96 10.38 -3.84 -20.27
N PRO A 97 10.93 -2.83 -19.56
CA PRO A 97 10.73 -2.55 -18.14
C PRO A 97 9.42 -1.81 -17.85
N MET A 98 8.75 -2.16 -16.74
CA MET A 98 7.46 -1.61 -16.31
C MET A 98 7.63 -0.74 -15.05
N PRO A 99 6.90 0.40 -14.94
CA PRO A 99 6.90 1.22 -13.73
C PRO A 99 6.43 0.44 -12.50
N VAL A 100 6.94 0.80 -11.32
CA VAL A 100 6.67 0.09 -10.06
C VAL A 100 5.76 0.94 -9.18
N ILE A 101 4.79 0.29 -8.53
CA ILE A 101 3.98 0.89 -7.46
C ILE A 101 4.20 0.08 -6.19
N LEU A 102 4.68 0.74 -5.13
CA LEU A 102 4.69 0.15 -3.79
C LEU A 102 3.35 0.44 -3.10
N PHE A 103 2.78 -0.54 -2.41
CA PHE A 103 1.58 -0.36 -1.60
C PHE A 103 1.85 -0.73 -0.14
N SER A 104 1.55 0.18 0.78
CA SER A 104 1.65 -0.05 2.23
C SER A 104 0.28 -0.15 2.89
N HIS A 105 0.04 -1.24 3.63
CA HIS A 105 -1.22 -1.46 4.35
C HIS A 105 -1.42 -0.49 5.52
N GLY A 106 -2.65 -0.38 6.04
CA GLY A 106 -2.95 0.33 7.29
C GLY A 106 -2.49 -0.44 8.54
N LEU A 107 -2.55 0.16 9.73
CA LEU A 107 -2.15 -0.52 10.97
C LEU A 107 -2.95 -1.82 11.17
N GLY A 108 -2.26 -2.92 11.43
CA GLY A 108 -2.89 -4.24 11.60
C GLY A 108 -3.26 -4.96 10.30
N GLY A 109 -2.90 -4.40 9.14
CA GLY A 109 -3.10 -5.02 7.83
C GLY A 109 -2.01 -6.05 7.46
N SER A 110 -1.97 -6.44 6.19
CA SER A 110 -0.98 -7.37 5.63
C SER A 110 -0.71 -7.06 4.16
N ARG A 111 0.21 -7.81 3.52
CA ARG A 111 0.45 -7.74 2.06
C ARG A 111 -0.78 -8.08 1.20
N GLU A 112 -1.84 -8.62 1.80
CA GLU A 112 -3.11 -8.91 1.11
C GLU A 112 -4.04 -7.69 1.00
N ALA A 113 -3.73 -6.60 1.69
CA ALA A 113 -4.53 -5.38 1.66
C ALA A 113 -4.61 -4.79 0.23
N ALA A 114 -5.79 -4.28 -0.13
CA ALA A 114 -6.07 -3.60 -1.39
C ALA A 114 -5.68 -4.41 -2.64
N ALA A 115 -5.85 -5.73 -2.62
CA ALA A 115 -5.54 -6.61 -3.75
C ALA A 115 -6.21 -6.19 -5.07
N TYR A 116 -7.37 -5.51 -5.01
CA TYR A 116 -8.03 -4.93 -6.17
C TYR A 116 -7.18 -3.85 -6.87
N LEU A 117 -6.47 -2.98 -6.11
CA LEU A 117 -5.53 -2.00 -6.67
C LEU A 117 -4.34 -2.70 -7.30
N GLY A 118 -3.76 -3.69 -6.61
CA GLY A 118 -2.62 -4.45 -7.14
C GLY A 118 -2.91 -5.12 -8.47
N ARG A 119 -4.08 -5.78 -8.58
CA ARG A 119 -4.55 -6.35 -9.85
C ARG A 119 -4.84 -5.29 -10.91
N HIS A 120 -5.53 -4.23 -10.53
CA HIS A 120 -5.91 -3.18 -11.47
C HIS A 120 -4.67 -2.50 -12.06
N TRP A 121 -3.74 -2.03 -11.24
CA TRP A 121 -2.49 -1.44 -11.72
C TRP A 121 -1.66 -2.41 -12.55
N ALA A 122 -1.56 -3.68 -12.15
CA ALA A 122 -0.86 -4.67 -12.95
C ALA A 122 -1.49 -4.92 -14.32
N SER A 123 -2.83 -4.94 -14.41
CA SER A 123 -3.52 -5.07 -15.69
C SER A 123 -3.25 -3.88 -16.63
N HIS A 124 -2.89 -2.72 -16.08
CA HIS A 124 -2.53 -1.49 -16.81
C HIS A 124 -1.02 -1.32 -17.04
N GLY A 125 -0.21 -2.37 -16.82
CA GLY A 125 1.23 -2.34 -17.12
C GLY A 125 2.10 -1.76 -16.01
N TYR A 126 1.73 -1.95 -14.75
CA TYR A 126 2.57 -1.64 -13.59
C TYR A 126 2.99 -2.93 -12.88
N VAL A 127 4.14 -2.93 -12.21
CA VAL A 127 4.43 -3.95 -11.20
C VAL A 127 4.02 -3.40 -9.84
N SER A 128 2.99 -3.99 -9.23
CA SER A 128 2.51 -3.57 -7.91
C SER A 128 3.08 -4.48 -6.82
N ILE A 129 3.75 -3.89 -5.82
CA ILE A 129 4.40 -4.59 -4.73
C ILE A 129 3.73 -4.18 -3.43
N HIS A 130 2.99 -5.09 -2.82
CA HIS A 130 2.29 -4.86 -1.56
C HIS A 130 3.17 -5.34 -0.42
N LEU A 131 3.63 -4.40 0.41
CA LEU A 131 4.53 -4.66 1.52
C LEU A 131 3.74 -5.04 2.77
N GLN A 132 4.19 -6.08 3.47
CA GLN A 132 3.83 -6.31 4.86
C GLN A 132 4.91 -5.76 5.78
N HIS A 133 4.48 -5.14 6.87
CA HIS A 133 5.37 -4.46 7.82
C HIS A 133 5.33 -5.13 9.20
N PRO A 134 6.20 -6.12 9.47
CA PRO A 134 6.21 -6.86 10.74
C PRO A 134 6.23 -5.96 11.98
N GLY A 135 5.37 -6.24 12.94
CA GLY A 135 5.22 -5.41 14.15
C GLY A 135 4.27 -4.21 14.00
N SER A 136 3.70 -4.02 12.81
CA SER A 136 2.56 -3.12 12.57
C SER A 136 1.49 -3.77 11.67
N ASP A 137 1.63 -5.07 11.42
CA ASP A 137 0.78 -5.92 10.61
C ASP A 137 -0.21 -6.70 11.48
N GLU A 138 -0.96 -7.62 10.89
CA GLU A 138 -1.99 -8.41 11.56
C GLU A 138 -1.51 -9.16 12.81
N SER A 139 -0.21 -9.42 12.95
CA SER A 139 0.37 -10.04 14.15
C SER A 139 0.13 -9.23 15.42
N ILE A 140 -0.15 -7.92 15.31
CA ILE A 140 -0.41 -7.08 16.48
C ILE A 140 -1.74 -7.38 17.16
N TRP A 141 -2.71 -7.97 16.47
CA TRP A 141 -4.06 -8.22 17.01
C TRP A 141 -4.54 -9.66 16.84
N ARG A 142 -4.06 -10.38 15.81
CA ARG A 142 -4.48 -11.76 15.53
C ARG A 142 -4.13 -12.66 16.71
N GLY A 143 -5.14 -13.36 17.24
CA GLY A 143 -4.99 -14.27 18.39
C GLY A 143 -4.93 -13.59 19.76
N LYS A 144 -5.13 -12.27 19.86
CA LYS A 144 -5.17 -11.55 21.14
C LYS A 144 -6.60 -11.43 21.70
N GLY A 145 -6.75 -11.48 23.02
CA GLY A 145 -8.05 -11.32 23.69
C GLY A 145 -8.64 -9.90 23.63
N GLN A 146 -7.80 -8.88 23.40
CA GLN A 146 -8.20 -7.46 23.31
C GLN A 146 -7.61 -6.80 22.05
N PRO A 147 -8.08 -7.15 20.84
CA PRO A 147 -7.47 -6.73 19.59
C PRO A 147 -7.47 -5.20 19.39
N MET A 148 -8.53 -4.51 19.83
CA MET A 148 -8.63 -3.05 19.69
C MET A 148 -7.67 -2.29 20.61
N GLU A 149 -7.41 -2.81 21.80
CA GLU A 149 -6.44 -2.23 22.72
C GLU A 149 -5.02 -2.38 22.16
N ALA A 150 -4.69 -3.56 21.64
CA ALA A 150 -3.41 -3.82 20.99
C ALA A 150 -3.19 -2.92 19.75
N LEU A 151 -4.24 -2.64 18.97
CA LEU A 151 -4.18 -1.68 17.86
C LEU A 151 -3.89 -0.27 18.35
N ARG A 152 -4.56 0.21 19.41
CA ARG A 152 -4.34 1.54 19.98
C ARG A 152 -2.93 1.68 20.57
N GLU A 153 -2.43 0.64 21.22
CA GLU A 153 -1.06 0.59 21.72
C GLU A 153 -0.05 0.70 20.57
N ALA A 154 -0.23 -0.09 19.51
CA ALA A 154 0.62 -0.06 18.33
C ALA A 154 0.58 1.30 17.61
N ALA A 155 -0.59 1.96 17.55
CA ALA A 155 -0.75 3.29 16.95
C ALA A 155 0.06 4.37 17.67
N ARG A 156 0.27 4.22 18.99
CA ARG A 156 1.06 5.15 19.81
C ARG A 156 2.56 4.86 19.76
N ASN A 157 2.98 3.75 19.15
CA ASN A 157 4.37 3.35 19.11
C ASN A 157 5.11 3.99 17.91
N PRO A 158 5.99 5.00 18.14
CA PRO A 158 6.70 5.67 17.05
C PRO A 158 7.69 4.74 16.32
N ARG A 159 8.13 3.64 16.96
CA ARG A 159 9.01 2.66 16.32
C ARG A 159 8.37 2.04 15.09
N ALA A 160 7.04 1.82 15.10
CA ALA A 160 6.35 1.24 13.97
C ALA A 160 6.48 2.10 12.71
N ALA A 161 6.44 3.44 12.84
CA ALA A 161 6.62 4.34 11.71
C ALA A 161 8.06 4.29 11.17
N LEU A 162 9.05 4.23 12.06
CA LEU A 162 10.47 4.14 11.67
C LEU A 162 10.79 2.81 10.96
N GLU A 163 10.30 1.69 11.48
CA GLU A 163 10.49 0.38 10.84
C GLU A 163 9.84 0.34 9.46
N ARG A 164 8.65 0.94 9.30
CA ARG A 164 7.96 1.01 8.00
C ARG A 164 8.77 1.77 6.94
N ILE A 165 9.41 2.87 7.32
CA ILE A 165 10.30 3.63 6.42
C ILE A 165 11.51 2.78 6.04
N ALA A 166 12.12 2.09 7.01
CA ALA A 166 13.26 1.22 6.77
C ALA A 166 12.87 0.02 5.87
N ASP A 167 11.67 -0.54 6.04
CA ASP A 167 11.13 -1.60 5.20
C ASP A 167 10.95 -1.14 3.75
N VAL A 168 10.43 0.08 3.52
CA VAL A 168 10.31 0.66 2.17
C VAL A 168 11.68 0.82 1.52
N ARG A 169 12.67 1.36 2.23
CA ARG A 169 14.04 1.53 1.71
C ARG A 169 14.68 0.20 1.36
N PHE A 170 14.56 -0.78 2.26
CA PHE A 170 15.04 -2.13 2.01
C PHE A 170 14.39 -2.73 0.75
N VAL A 171 13.07 -2.57 0.59
CA VAL A 171 12.37 -3.03 -0.60
C VAL A 171 12.92 -2.38 -1.85
N LEU A 172 13.10 -1.05 -1.86
CA LEU A 172 13.68 -0.33 -3.00
C LEU A 172 15.07 -0.86 -3.36
N ASP A 173 15.95 -1.05 -2.37
CA ASP A 173 17.29 -1.63 -2.56
C ASP A 173 17.21 -3.08 -3.09
N ARG A 174 16.21 -3.85 -2.64
CA ARG A 174 15.98 -5.21 -3.08
C ARG A 174 15.53 -5.26 -4.54
N LEU A 175 14.74 -4.30 -5.03
CA LEU A 175 14.33 -4.25 -6.43
C LEU A 175 15.54 -4.10 -7.38
N GLU A 176 16.54 -3.30 -6.99
CA GLU A 176 17.79 -3.14 -7.74
C GLU A 176 18.57 -4.46 -7.83
N GLN A 177 18.54 -5.28 -6.78
CA GLN A 177 19.18 -6.60 -6.77
C GLN A 177 18.43 -7.59 -7.66
N LEU A 178 17.09 -7.60 -7.58
CA LEU A 178 16.23 -8.49 -8.38
C LEU A 178 16.40 -8.29 -9.89
N GLN A 179 16.85 -7.10 -10.34
CA GLN A 179 17.18 -6.88 -11.75
C GLN A 179 18.36 -7.73 -12.25
N ARG A 180 19.14 -8.36 -11.35
CA ARG A 180 20.29 -9.22 -11.69
C ARG A 180 20.09 -10.69 -11.31
N GLU A 181 19.02 -11.00 -10.59
CA GLU A 181 18.72 -12.37 -10.14
C GLU A 181 17.70 -13.04 -11.05
N PRO A 182 17.86 -14.33 -11.40
CA PRO A 182 16.87 -15.06 -12.18
C PRO A 182 15.50 -15.04 -11.50
N GLY A 183 14.44 -14.75 -12.27
CA GLY A 183 13.08 -14.73 -11.76
C GLY A 183 12.13 -13.90 -12.62
N PRO A 184 10.84 -13.87 -12.28
CA PRO A 184 9.82 -13.20 -13.08
C PRO A 184 10.00 -11.68 -13.16
N LEU A 185 10.78 -11.07 -12.25
CA LEU A 185 11.04 -9.62 -12.22
C LEU A 185 12.40 -9.23 -12.83
N ASN A 186 13.22 -10.20 -13.25
CA ASN A 186 14.56 -9.97 -13.74
C ASN A 186 14.57 -9.12 -15.02
N GLY A 187 15.18 -7.94 -14.98
CA GLY A 187 15.24 -7.02 -16.11
C GLY A 187 13.87 -6.41 -16.51
N ARG A 188 12.85 -6.50 -15.64
CA ARG A 188 11.47 -6.07 -15.95
C ARG A 188 10.98 -4.85 -15.19
N LEU A 189 11.78 -4.28 -14.28
CA LEU A 189 11.37 -3.15 -13.47
C LEU A 189 12.01 -1.85 -13.99
N ASP A 190 11.19 -0.84 -14.23
CA ASP A 190 11.66 0.53 -14.48
C ASP A 190 11.83 1.24 -13.14
N LEU A 191 13.06 1.16 -12.60
CA LEU A 191 13.38 1.73 -11.29
C LEU A 191 13.54 3.26 -11.29
N GLU A 192 13.48 3.91 -12.47
CA GLU A 192 13.38 5.37 -12.56
C GLU A 192 11.94 5.87 -12.37
N ARG A 193 10.95 4.96 -12.46
CA ARG A 193 9.52 5.25 -12.34
C ARG A 193 8.88 4.44 -11.23
N ILE A 194 9.17 4.85 -9.98
CA ILE A 194 8.59 4.24 -8.79
C ILE A 194 7.59 5.19 -8.14
N GLY A 195 6.34 4.77 -8.03
CA GLY A 195 5.30 5.42 -7.23
C GLY A 195 5.06 4.67 -5.91
N MET A 196 4.43 5.33 -4.95
CA MET A 196 3.99 4.69 -3.72
C MET A 196 2.55 5.05 -3.36
N SER A 197 1.82 4.08 -2.83
CA SER A 197 0.51 4.25 -2.29
C SER A 197 0.38 3.59 -0.93
N GLY A 198 -0.63 3.98 -0.18
CA GLY A 198 -0.99 3.29 1.04
C GLY A 198 -2.27 3.81 1.63
N HIS A 199 -2.82 3.03 2.56
CA HIS A 199 -4.03 3.36 3.28
C HIS A 199 -3.76 3.63 4.75
N SER A 200 -4.35 4.69 5.31
CA SER A 200 -4.27 5.02 6.73
C SER A 200 -2.80 5.11 7.21
N PHE A 201 -2.34 4.22 8.09
CA PHE A 201 -0.93 4.21 8.50
C PHE A 201 0.05 3.99 7.32
N GLY A 202 -0.38 3.27 6.28
CA GLY A 202 0.35 3.14 5.02
C GLY A 202 0.39 4.43 4.21
N ALA A 203 -0.67 5.24 4.27
CA ALA A 203 -0.68 6.58 3.68
C ALA A 203 0.29 7.51 4.44
N HIS A 204 0.39 7.39 5.77
CA HIS A 204 1.41 8.09 6.56
C HIS A 204 2.82 7.67 6.16
N THR A 205 3.09 6.36 6.03
CA THR A 205 4.38 5.86 5.53
C THR A 205 4.71 6.42 4.14
N THR A 206 3.72 6.43 3.24
CA THR A 206 3.84 6.99 1.89
C THR A 206 4.22 8.47 1.94
N LEU A 207 3.51 9.26 2.76
CA LEU A 207 3.79 10.69 2.91
C LEU A 207 5.18 10.97 3.48
N ILE A 208 5.64 10.18 4.46
CA ILE A 208 6.97 10.33 5.04
C ILE A 208 8.07 10.14 3.98
N VAL A 209 7.98 9.07 3.17
CA VAL A 209 8.97 8.85 2.10
C VAL A 209 8.78 9.80 0.92
N ALA A 210 7.61 10.42 0.78
CA ALA A 210 7.33 11.48 -0.20
C ALA A 210 7.82 12.88 0.24
N GLY A 211 8.25 13.05 1.50
CA GLY A 211 8.81 14.32 1.99
C GLY A 211 8.13 14.92 3.22
N GLN A 212 7.13 14.25 3.80
CA GLN A 212 6.54 14.70 5.06
C GLN A 212 7.60 14.75 6.16
N VAL A 213 7.59 15.86 6.91
CA VAL A 213 8.57 16.15 7.95
C VAL A 213 8.00 15.78 9.32
N ALA A 214 8.77 15.02 10.09
CA ALA A 214 8.51 14.85 11.52
C ALA A 214 9.06 16.06 12.30
N VAL A 215 8.22 16.68 13.12
CA VAL A 215 8.61 17.77 14.02
C VAL A 215 8.83 17.22 15.43
N LEU A 216 10.07 17.24 15.89
CA LEU A 216 10.48 16.74 17.20
C LEU A 216 10.40 17.83 18.29
N PRO A 217 10.46 17.44 19.58
CA PRO A 217 10.59 18.40 20.68
C PRO A 217 11.75 19.39 20.43
N GLY A 218 11.52 20.66 20.76
CA GLY A 218 12.44 21.76 20.44
C GLY A 218 12.37 22.27 19.00
N GLY A 219 11.42 21.79 18.19
CA GLY A 219 11.16 22.29 16.84
C GLY A 219 12.09 21.73 15.76
N ARG A 220 12.88 20.70 16.08
CA ARG A 220 13.78 20.06 15.12
C ARG A 220 12.98 19.28 14.08
N GLU A 221 13.26 19.53 12.81
CA GLU A 221 12.62 18.88 11.66
C GLU A 221 13.48 17.73 11.13
N ILE A 222 12.87 16.56 10.95
CA ILE A 222 13.50 15.40 10.32
C ILE A 222 12.70 15.01 9.08
N SER A 223 13.37 14.96 7.93
CA SER A 223 12.82 14.37 6.71
C SER A 223 13.38 12.96 6.51
N GLN A 224 12.53 12.08 5.99
CA GLN A 224 12.90 10.72 5.60
C GLN A 224 12.52 10.45 4.13
N ALA A 225 12.43 11.51 3.32
CA ALA A 225 12.16 11.41 1.90
C ALA A 225 13.12 10.42 1.22
N ASP A 226 12.60 9.62 0.29
CA ASP A 226 13.42 8.78 -0.58
C ASP A 226 13.28 9.29 -2.03
N PRO A 227 14.39 9.76 -2.66
CA PRO A 227 14.33 10.39 -3.97
C PRO A 227 13.93 9.44 -5.11
N ARG A 228 13.88 8.12 -4.85
CA ARG A 228 13.39 7.13 -5.81
C ARG A 228 11.87 7.17 -5.98
N ILE A 229 11.12 7.64 -4.98
CA ILE A 229 9.66 7.80 -5.07
C ILE A 229 9.33 9.07 -5.88
N LYS A 230 8.58 8.91 -6.97
CA LYS A 230 8.29 9.96 -7.95
C LYS A 230 6.88 10.51 -7.90
N ALA A 231 5.93 9.75 -7.37
CA ALA A 231 4.54 10.15 -7.20
C ALA A 231 3.88 9.34 -6.08
N ALA A 232 2.82 9.89 -5.49
CA ALA A 232 2.07 9.23 -4.42
C ALA A 232 0.56 9.21 -4.63
N VAL A 233 -0.08 8.09 -4.26
CA VAL A 233 -1.54 7.97 -4.11
C VAL A 233 -1.84 7.70 -2.63
N VAL A 234 -2.41 8.69 -1.95
CA VAL A 234 -2.48 8.78 -0.49
C VAL A 234 -3.92 8.58 -0.04
N LEU A 235 -4.22 7.41 0.54
CA LEU A 235 -5.58 7.00 0.90
C LEU A 235 -5.84 7.19 2.40
N SER A 236 -6.66 8.16 2.76
CA SER A 236 -7.06 8.46 4.14
C SER A 236 -5.88 8.63 5.11
N PRO A 237 -4.92 9.53 4.82
CA PRO A 237 -3.77 9.76 5.69
C PRO A 237 -4.18 10.32 7.06
N PRO A 238 -3.54 9.88 8.17
CA PRO A 238 -3.64 10.57 9.45
C PRO A 238 -2.88 11.90 9.40
N VAL A 239 -3.21 12.81 10.31
CA VAL A 239 -2.54 14.12 10.42
C VAL A 239 -1.85 14.30 11.77
N PRO A 240 -0.77 15.11 11.84
CA PRO A 240 -0.22 15.56 13.12
C PRO A 240 -1.29 16.25 13.97
N GLN A 241 -1.34 15.88 15.25
CA GLN A 241 -2.37 16.34 16.20
C GLN A 241 -2.11 17.73 16.75
N GLN A 242 -0.85 18.18 16.75
CA GLN A 242 -0.52 19.54 17.12
C GLN A 242 -0.68 20.46 15.90
N PRO A 243 -1.65 21.41 15.88
CA PRO A 243 -1.93 22.21 14.69
C PRO A 243 -0.72 22.97 14.18
N GLY A 244 0.09 23.58 15.06
CA GLY A 244 1.31 24.30 14.68
C GLY A 244 2.45 23.44 14.11
N GLN A 245 2.25 22.12 13.99
CA GLN A 245 3.16 21.22 13.27
C GLN A 245 2.68 20.89 11.85
N ARG A 246 1.40 21.10 11.52
CA ARG A 246 0.80 20.63 10.26
C ARG A 246 1.45 21.30 9.05
N GLU A 247 1.62 22.62 9.05
CA GLU A 247 2.28 23.34 7.95
C GLU A 247 3.73 22.87 7.76
N LYS A 248 4.46 22.68 8.86
CA LYS A 248 5.83 22.17 8.81
C LYS A 248 5.90 20.75 8.27
N ALA A 249 4.92 19.91 8.60
CA ALA A 249 4.89 18.53 8.20
C ALA A 249 4.73 18.37 6.68
N PHE A 250 3.90 19.17 6.02
CA PHE A 250 3.55 18.95 4.61
C PHE A 250 4.32 19.84 3.62
N ARG A 251 4.87 20.98 4.05
CA ARG A 251 5.55 21.96 3.16
C ARG A 251 6.77 21.46 2.36
N LYS A 252 7.32 20.29 2.68
CA LYS A 252 8.50 19.72 1.98
C LYS A 252 8.15 18.54 1.07
N ILE A 253 6.87 18.22 0.92
CA ILE A 253 6.43 17.26 -0.08
C ILE A 253 6.57 17.92 -1.45
N ALA A 254 7.48 17.39 -2.27
CA ALA A 254 7.89 18.00 -3.54
C ALA A 254 7.56 17.12 -4.76
N ILE A 255 6.82 16.03 -4.56
CA ILE A 255 6.37 15.14 -5.63
C ILE A 255 4.85 15.24 -5.81
N PRO A 256 4.30 14.90 -7.00
CA PRO A 256 2.86 14.83 -7.20
C PRO A 256 2.18 13.85 -6.24
N CYS A 257 1.14 14.32 -5.57
CA CYS A 257 0.35 13.54 -4.63
C CYS A 257 -1.13 13.60 -5.00
N PHE A 258 -1.74 12.44 -5.19
CA PHE A 258 -3.19 12.30 -5.29
C PHE A 258 -3.76 11.89 -3.93
N TYR A 259 -4.69 12.66 -3.39
CA TYR A 259 -5.33 12.42 -2.10
C TYR A 259 -6.76 11.91 -2.27
N MET A 260 -7.11 10.86 -1.53
CA MET A 260 -8.46 10.30 -1.50
C MET A 260 -8.84 9.97 -0.07
N THR A 261 -10.05 10.36 0.35
CA THR A 261 -10.58 10.07 1.69
C THR A 261 -12.10 9.99 1.62
N GLY A 262 -12.73 9.37 2.62
CA GLY A 262 -14.18 9.36 2.73
C GLY A 262 -14.68 10.65 3.40
N THR A 263 -15.87 11.10 3.02
CA THR A 263 -16.49 12.31 3.60
C THR A 263 -16.81 12.18 5.09
N GLU A 264 -16.93 10.95 5.60
CA GLU A 264 -17.24 10.62 6.99
C GLU A 264 -16.08 9.89 7.70
N ASP A 265 -14.84 10.05 7.19
CA ASP A 265 -13.69 9.29 7.69
C ASP A 265 -13.14 9.85 9.00
N ASP A 266 -13.81 9.49 10.10
CA ASP A 266 -13.36 9.66 11.47
C ASP A 266 -12.65 8.40 11.99
N SER A 267 -11.40 8.54 12.44
CA SER A 267 -10.59 7.38 12.82
C SER A 267 -10.87 6.91 14.25
N PRO A 268 -11.28 5.66 14.49
CA PRO A 268 -11.51 5.15 15.85
C PRO A 268 -10.22 4.71 16.58
N ILE A 269 -9.09 4.69 15.87
CA ILE A 269 -7.77 4.24 16.35
C ILE A 269 -6.80 5.42 16.46
N GLY A 270 -6.94 6.43 15.60
CA GLY A 270 -6.18 7.68 15.65
C GLY A 270 -7.02 8.85 16.16
N GLU A 271 -6.43 10.03 16.19
CA GLU A 271 -7.11 11.28 16.56
C GLU A 271 -7.44 12.14 15.32
N THR A 272 -7.43 11.56 14.11
CA THR A 272 -7.75 12.28 12.86
C THR A 272 -9.25 12.21 12.59
N ARG A 273 -9.89 13.38 12.56
CA ARG A 273 -11.31 13.57 12.23
C ARG A 273 -11.54 13.71 10.72
N GLU A 274 -12.78 13.55 10.28
CA GLU A 274 -13.18 13.76 8.88
C GLU A 274 -12.78 15.15 8.34
N GLU A 275 -12.96 16.20 9.15
CA GLU A 275 -12.60 17.58 8.81
C GLU A 275 -11.10 17.79 8.61
N ASP A 276 -10.28 16.97 9.27
CA ASP A 276 -8.82 17.02 9.19
C ASP A 276 -8.28 16.30 7.96
N ARG A 277 -9.08 15.47 7.27
CA ARG A 277 -8.62 14.66 6.13
C ARG A 277 -8.17 15.49 4.94
N ARG A 278 -8.59 16.75 4.89
CA ARG A 278 -8.16 17.71 3.87
C ARG A 278 -6.78 18.31 4.08
N VAL A 279 -6.32 18.35 5.33
CA VAL A 279 -5.10 19.06 5.73
C VAL A 279 -3.88 18.67 4.87
N PRO A 280 -3.61 17.37 4.58
CA PRO A 280 -2.47 17.02 3.75
C PRO A 280 -2.55 17.57 2.32
N PHE A 281 -3.74 17.62 1.73
CA PHE A 281 -3.95 18.21 0.40
C PHE A 281 -3.78 19.73 0.45
N ASP A 282 -4.47 20.40 1.38
CA ASP A 282 -4.45 21.87 1.48
C ASP A 282 -3.04 22.42 1.77
N LEU A 283 -2.18 21.64 2.44
CA LEU A 283 -0.82 22.05 2.84
C LEU A 283 0.31 21.50 1.95
N SER A 284 0.01 20.73 0.90
CA SER A 284 0.98 20.23 -0.10
C SER A 284 0.79 20.86 -1.50
N ALA A 285 0.05 21.97 -1.55
CA ALA A 285 -0.74 22.45 -2.69
C ALA A 285 -0.03 22.63 -4.05
N ASP A 286 1.30 22.72 -4.12
CA ASP A 286 1.99 23.00 -5.38
C ASP A 286 1.92 21.85 -6.41
N LEU A 287 1.60 20.61 -5.98
CA LEU A 287 1.56 19.41 -6.84
C LEU A 287 0.41 18.43 -6.50
N ALA A 288 -0.62 18.88 -5.77
CA ALA A 288 -1.65 18.00 -5.22
C ALA A 288 -2.93 17.94 -6.07
N ILE A 289 -3.55 16.75 -6.18
CA ILE A 289 -4.87 16.52 -6.81
C ILE A 289 -5.75 15.74 -5.81
N ALA A 290 -7.06 16.02 -5.73
CA ALA A 290 -7.97 15.34 -4.80
C ALA A 290 -9.31 14.93 -5.45
N ILE A 291 -9.89 13.83 -4.96
CA ILE A 291 -11.30 13.43 -5.17
C ILE A 291 -11.94 13.25 -3.80
N TRP A 292 -13.09 13.89 -3.60
CA TRP A 292 -13.93 13.85 -2.40
C TRP A 292 -15.11 12.92 -2.60
#